data_AF-A0A850A9M8-F1
#
_entry.id   AF-A0A850A9M8-F1
#
_cell.length_a   1.000
_cell.length_b   1.000
_cell.length_c   1.000
_cell.angle_alpha   90.00
_cell.angle_beta   90.00
_cell.angle_gamma   90.00
#
_symmetry.space_group_name_H-M   'P 1'
#
loop_
_entity.id
_entity.type
_entity.pdbx_description
1 polymer ?
#
loop_
_entity_poly.entity_id
_entity_poly.type
_entity_poly.pdbx_seq_one_letter_code
_entity_poly.pdbx_strand_id
1 'polypeptide(L)'
;MKTNDLTVRLHKDRPMTMISLRVPEDVLVDIKRIAPLLGFSGYQPLIRAYIGQGLRADLERLEAESTLPALVENLRKHGVSDEVIAASLAESRPSWQASVPDSE
;
A
#
# COMPACT_ATOMS: atom_id res chain seq x y z
N MET A 1 9.01 -2.05 2.77
CA MET A 1 9.82 -1.27 1.81
C MET A 1 11.29 -1.18 2.23
N LYS A 2 12.20 -1.61 1.35
CA LYS A 2 13.65 -1.51 1.55
C LYS A 2 14.10 -0.06 1.30
N THR A 3 15.08 0.42 2.06
CA THR A 3 15.65 1.78 1.98
C THR A 3 16.11 2.18 0.57
N ASN A 4 16.47 1.21 -0.27
CA ASN A 4 16.94 1.44 -1.63
C ASN A 4 15.84 1.96 -2.58
N ASP A 5 14.58 1.51 -2.40
CA ASP A 5 13.46 1.92 -3.27
C ASP A 5 12.97 3.35 -2.99
N LEU A 6 13.18 3.83 -1.75
CA LEU A 6 12.89 5.21 -1.38
C LEU A 6 13.77 6.20 -2.14
N THR A 7 15.07 5.88 -2.29
CA THR A 7 16.04 6.67 -3.06
C THR A 7 15.63 6.82 -4.52
N VAL A 8 15.17 5.74 -5.16
CA VAL A 8 14.67 5.75 -6.54
C VAL A 8 13.43 6.65 -6.70
N ARG A 9 12.55 6.67 -5.69
CA ARG A 9 11.32 7.50 -5.71
C ARG A 9 11.56 8.99 -5.46
N LEU A 10 12.69 9.35 -4.85
CA LEU A 10 13.13 10.72 -4.56
C LEU A 10 13.88 11.38 -5.73
N HIS A 11 14.25 10.63 -6.78
CA HIS A 11 14.86 11.21 -7.97
C HIS A 11 13.89 12.14 -8.70
N LYS A 12 14.32 13.41 -8.84
CA LYS A 12 13.54 14.50 -9.43
C LYS A 12 13.25 14.27 -10.93
N ASP A 13 14.19 13.66 -11.65
CA ASP A 13 14.13 13.44 -13.10
C ASP A 13 13.81 11.98 -13.44
N ARG A 14 12.82 11.39 -12.75
CA ARG A 14 12.38 10.04 -13.08
C ARG A 14 11.66 10.02 -14.44
N PRO A 15 11.89 9.01 -15.30
CA PRO A 15 11.19 8.89 -16.56
C PRO A 15 9.68 8.78 -16.30
N MET A 16 8.90 9.54 -17.08
CA MET A 16 7.44 9.52 -17.02
C MET A 16 6.88 8.93 -18.31
N THR A 17 5.89 8.06 -18.17
CA THR A 17 5.13 7.51 -19.29
C THR A 17 3.73 8.12 -19.30
N MET A 18 3.31 8.62 -20.45
CA MET A 18 1.94 9.09 -20.65
C MET A 18 1.02 7.90 -20.81
N ILE A 19 -0.04 7.87 -20.01
CA ILE A 19 -1.12 6.89 -20.11
C ILE A 19 -2.42 7.59 -20.51
N SER A 20 -3.27 6.90 -21.29
CA SER A 20 -4.62 7.34 -21.60
C SER A 20 -5.61 6.47 -20.82
N LEU A 21 -6.52 7.10 -20.08
CA LEU A 21 -7.52 6.42 -19.24
C LEU A 21 -8.87 7.10 -19.46
N ARG A 22 -9.93 6.30 -19.61
CA ARG A 22 -11.32 6.79 -19.57
C ARG A 22 -11.80 6.79 -18.13
N VAL A 23 -12.47 7.87 -17.73
CA VAL A 23 -13.04 8.05 -16.39
C VAL A 23 -14.47 8.57 -16.57
N PRO A 24 -15.44 8.14 -15.75
CA PRO A 24 -16.79 8.72 -15.77
C PRO A 24 -16.77 10.25 -15.62
N GLU A 25 -17.69 10.92 -16.30
CA GLU A 25 -17.73 12.38 -16.35
C GLU A 25 -18.03 13.00 -14.97
N ASP A 26 -18.97 12.41 -14.24
CA ASP A 26 -19.34 12.77 -12.86
C ASP A 26 -18.13 12.69 -11.92
N VAL A 27 -17.36 11.60 -12.01
CA VAL A 27 -16.12 11.43 -11.23
C VAL A 27 -15.12 12.54 -11.56
N LEU A 28 -14.95 12.87 -12.84
CA LEU A 28 -14.04 13.96 -13.23
C LEU A 28 -14.51 15.33 -12.69
N VAL A 29 -15.82 15.58 -12.69
CA VAL A 29 -16.41 16.80 -12.10
C VAL A 29 -16.10 16.89 -10.61
N ASP A 30 -16.28 15.79 -9.87
CA ASP A 30 -16.00 15.77 -8.43
C ASP A 30 -14.52 15.97 -8.12
N ILE A 31 -13.62 15.31 -8.86
CA ILE A 31 -12.17 15.50 -8.69
C ILE A 31 -11.77 16.96 -8.93
N LYS A 32 -12.33 17.60 -9.97
CA LYS A 32 -12.10 19.03 -10.23
C LYS A 32 -12.57 19.91 -9.09
N ARG A 33 -13.72 19.59 -8.50
CA ARG A 33 -14.29 20.33 -7.36
C ARG A 33 -13.44 20.21 -6.11
N ILE A 34 -12.97 19.00 -5.77
CA ILE A 34 -12.26 18.76 -4.50
C ILE A 34 -10.77 19.07 -4.56
N ALA A 35 -10.14 19.04 -5.74
CA ALA A 35 -8.71 19.33 -5.89
C ALA A 35 -8.25 20.63 -5.19
N PRO A 36 -8.85 21.80 -5.43
CA PRO A 36 -8.44 23.03 -4.74
C PRO A 36 -8.75 23.00 -3.24
N LEU A 37 -9.84 22.34 -2.83
CA LEU A 37 -10.22 22.21 -1.41
C LEU A 37 -9.20 21.36 -0.63
N LEU A 38 -8.55 20.42 -1.31
CA LEU A 38 -7.48 19.58 -0.78
C LEU A 38 -6.07 20.18 -1.00
N GLY A 39 -5.97 21.43 -1.47
CA GLY A 39 -4.70 22.14 -1.64
C GLY A 39 -3.90 21.74 -2.90
N PHE A 40 -4.51 21.06 -3.85
CA PHE A 40 -3.87 20.73 -5.13
C PHE A 40 -4.08 21.83 -6.15
N SER A 41 -3.06 22.06 -6.99
CA SER A 41 -3.12 23.03 -8.10
C SER A 41 -4.05 22.62 -9.25
N GLY A 42 -4.63 21.42 -9.20
CA GLY A 42 -5.61 20.93 -10.17
C GLY A 42 -5.92 19.44 -9.99
N TYR A 43 -6.81 18.93 -10.84
CA TYR A 43 -7.28 17.53 -10.75
C TYR A 43 -6.21 16.50 -11.12
N GLN A 44 -5.30 16.80 -12.06
CA GLN A 44 -4.23 15.86 -12.45
C GLN A 44 -3.24 15.57 -11.30
N PRO A 45 -2.73 16.58 -10.56
CA PRO A 45 -1.99 16.34 -9.32
C PRO A 45 -2.73 15.47 -8.29
N LEU A 46 -4.02 15.72 -8.08
CA LEU A 46 -4.83 14.95 -7.15
C LEU A 46 -4.97 13.48 -7.58
N ILE A 47 -5.25 13.22 -8.86
CA ILE A 47 -5.32 11.86 -9.43
C ILE A 47 -4.01 11.11 -9.18
N ARG A 48 -2.85 11.74 -9.44
CA ARG A 48 -1.55 11.12 -9.18
C ARG A 48 -1.35 10.81 -7.70
N ALA A 49 -1.82 11.67 -6.81
CA ALA A 49 -1.74 11.46 -5.37
C ALA A 49 -2.57 10.25 -4.93
N TYR A 50 -3.84 10.14 -5.38
CA TYR A 50 -4.71 9.01 -5.08
C TYR A 50 -4.15 7.68 -5.60
N ILE A 51 -3.70 7.65 -6.85
CA ILE A 51 -3.03 6.45 -7.41
C ILE A 51 -1.82 6.08 -6.56
N GLY A 52 -0.97 7.07 -6.22
CA GLY A 52 0.23 6.82 -5.43
C GLY A 52 -0.05 6.34 -4.00
N GLN A 53 -1.13 6.79 -3.37
CA GLN A 53 -1.54 6.37 -2.04
C GLN A 53 -2.06 4.93 -2.05
N GLY A 54 -3.04 4.63 -2.92
CA GLY A 54 -3.59 3.27 -3.04
C GLY A 54 -2.52 2.25 -3.39
N LEU A 55 -1.68 2.56 -4.38
CA LEU A 55 -0.58 1.68 -4.78
C LEU A 55 0.42 1.43 -3.65
N ARG A 56 0.75 2.45 -2.84
CA ARG A 56 1.65 2.26 -1.69
C ARG A 56 1.04 1.33 -0.64
N ALA A 57 -0.23 1.55 -0.29
CA ALA A 57 -0.94 0.73 0.68
C ALA A 57 -1.01 -0.74 0.24
N ASP A 58 -1.34 -0.99 -1.04
CA ASP A 58 -1.40 -2.34 -1.57
C ASP A 58 -0.03 -3.01 -1.67
N LEU A 59 1.01 -2.28 -2.09
CA LEU A 59 2.37 -2.81 -2.13
C LEU A 59 2.86 -3.19 -0.72
N GLU A 60 2.61 -2.35 0.28
CA GLU A 60 2.97 -2.66 1.68
C GLU A 60 2.21 -3.89 2.20
N ARG A 61 0.91 -3.98 1.90
CA ARG A 61 0.07 -5.14 2.27
C ARG A 61 0.59 -6.44 1.63
N LEU A 62 0.87 -6.43 0.33
CA LEU A 62 1.37 -7.60 -0.40
C LEU A 62 2.82 -7.96 -0.03
N GLU A 63 3.67 -6.98 0.28
CA GLU A 63 5.01 -7.22 0.84
C GLU A 63 4.92 -7.92 2.20
N ALA A 64 4.00 -7.50 3.08
CA ALA A 64 3.79 -8.13 4.38
C ALA A 64 3.29 -9.58 4.23
N GLU A 65 2.32 -9.81 3.32
CA GLU A 65 1.79 -11.14 3.03
C GLU A 65 2.85 -12.10 2.42
N SER A 66 3.77 -11.60 1.60
CA SER A 66 4.82 -12.41 0.95
C SER A 66 6.07 -12.64 1.79
N THR A 67 6.36 -11.77 2.76
CA THR A 67 7.52 -11.91 3.65
C THR A 67 7.30 -13.01 4.71
N LEU A 68 6.06 -13.22 5.14
CA LEU A 68 5.72 -14.24 6.14
C LEU A 68 6.07 -15.67 5.68
N PRO A 69 5.66 -16.14 4.48
CA PRO A 69 6.06 -17.46 3.99
C PRO A 69 7.57 -17.65 3.89
N ALA A 70 8.30 -16.62 3.42
CA ALA A 70 9.76 -16.67 3.30
C ALA A 70 10.46 -16.72 4.68
N LEU A 71 9.91 -16.02 5.68
CA LEU A 71 10.39 -16.05 7.05
C LEU A 71 10.16 -17.43 7.69
N VAL A 72 8.96 -17.99 7.55
CA VAL A 72 8.63 -19.35 8.05
C VAL A 72 9.58 -20.39 7.46
N GLU A 73 9.82 -20.32 6.15
CA GLU A 73 10.74 -21.23 5.48
C GLU A 73 12.19 -21.08 5.97
N ASN A 74 12.66 -19.85 6.22
CA ASN A 74 13.99 -19.64 6.79
C ASN A 74 14.10 -20.13 8.25
N LEU A 75 13.06 -19.95 9.06
CA LEU A 75 13.05 -20.47 10.44
C LEU A 75 13.12 -22.00 10.47
N ARG A 76 12.39 -22.68 9.59
CA ARG A 76 12.50 -24.14 9.40
C ARG A 76 13.91 -24.56 9.01
N LYS A 77 14.52 -23.86 8.04
CA LYS A 77 15.91 -24.14 7.61
C LYS A 77 16.93 -23.96 8.74
N HIS A 78 16.65 -23.09 9.71
CA HIS A 78 17.47 -22.89 10.89
C HIS A 78 17.11 -23.81 12.07
N GLY A 79 16.23 -24.79 11.86
CA GLY A 79 15.93 -25.84 12.84
C GLY A 79 14.86 -25.45 13.86
N VAL A 80 14.11 -24.36 13.63
CA VAL A 80 12.95 -24.01 14.47
C VAL A 80 11.81 -24.98 14.14
N SER A 81 11.23 -25.61 15.16
CA SER A 81 10.13 -26.55 14.98
C SER A 81 8.84 -25.85 14.54
N ASP A 82 8.02 -26.57 13.78
CA ASP A 82 6.72 -26.07 13.29
C ASP A 82 5.78 -25.66 14.44
N GLU A 83 5.88 -26.33 15.58
CA GLU A 83 5.11 -26.03 16.80
C GLU A 83 5.44 -24.63 17.34
N VAL A 84 6.74 -24.29 17.40
CA VAL A 84 7.20 -22.98 17.87
C VAL A 84 6.83 -21.88 16.87
N ILE A 85 6.93 -22.16 15.57
CA ILE A 85 6.53 -21.22 14.52
C ILE A 85 5.03 -20.95 14.59
N ALA A 86 4.21 -22.00 14.74
CA ALA A 86 2.76 -21.88 14.83
C ALA A 86 2.32 -21.12 16.09
N ALA A 87 2.93 -21.41 17.24
CA ALA A 87 2.68 -20.67 18.48
C ALA A 87 3.03 -19.18 18.32
N SER A 88 4.21 -18.89 17.76
CA SER A 88 4.66 -17.51 17.52
C SER A 88 3.73 -16.74 16.58
N LEU A 89 3.22 -17.40 15.52
CA LEU A 89 2.31 -16.77 14.56
C LEU A 89 0.93 -16.50 15.17
N ALA A 90 0.43 -17.41 16.03
CA ALA A 90 -0.82 -17.24 16.76
C ALA A 90 -0.76 -16.08 17.78
N GLU A 91 0.41 -15.89 18.41
CA GLU A 91 0.66 -14.79 19.35
C GLU A 91 0.84 -13.43 18.64
N SER A 92 1.28 -13.43 17.39
CA SER A 92 1.59 -12.22 16.59
C SER A 92 0.38 -11.53 15.94
N ARG A 93 -0.84 -11.73 16.46
CA ARG A 93 -2.07 -11.22 15.85
C ARG A 93 -1.99 -9.68 15.67
N PRO A 94 -2.16 -9.14 14.45
CA PRO A 94 -2.02 -7.71 14.22
C PRO A 94 -3.09 -6.93 15.00
N SER A 95 -2.66 -5.92 15.76
CA SER A 95 -3.50 -5.06 16.61
C SER A 95 -4.43 -4.10 15.85
N TRP A 96 -4.62 -4.27 14.53
CA TRP A 96 -5.46 -3.40 13.70
C TRP A 96 -6.82 -3.99 13.33
N GLN A 97 -7.28 -5.02 14.03
CA GLN A 97 -8.66 -5.54 13.91
C GLN A 97 -9.44 -5.28 15.20
N ALA A 98 -9.59 -4.01 15.54
CA ALA A 98 -10.51 -3.55 16.59
C ALA A 98 -11.07 -2.18 16.21
N SER A 99 -11.84 -2.10 15.12
CA SER A 99 -12.84 -1.04 14.85
C SER A 99 -13.54 -1.32 13.52
N VAL A 100 -14.43 -2.31 13.49
CA VAL A 100 -15.62 -2.22 12.64
C VAL A 100 -16.77 -2.32 13.64
N PRO A 101 -17.50 -1.24 13.93
CA PRO A 101 -18.78 -1.36 14.62
C PRO A 101 -19.72 -2.06 13.64
N ASP A 102 -20.31 -3.18 14.06
CA ASP A 102 -21.53 -3.69 13.44
C ASP A 102 -22.56 -2.57 13.46
N SER A 103 -22.90 -2.05 12.28
CA SER A 103 -24.08 -1.21 12.10
C SER A 103 -25.27 -2.13 11.82
N GLU A 104 -26.14 -2.27 12.82
CA GLU A 104 -27.56 -2.65 12.65
C GLU A 104 -28.30 -1.70 11.69
#